data_AF-A0A1J5R320-F1
#
_entry.id   AF-A0A1J5R320-F1
#
_cell.length_a   1.000
_cell.length_b   1.000
_cell.length_c   1.000
_cell.angle_alpha   90.00
_cell.angle_beta   90.00
_cell.angle_gamma   90.00
#
_symmetry.space_group_name_H-M   'P 1'
#
loop_
_entity.id
_entity.type
_entity.pdbx_description
1 polymer ?
#
loop_
_entity_poly.entity_id
_entity_poly.type
_entity_poly.pdbx_seq_one_letter_code
_entity_poly.pdbx_strand_id
1 'polypeptide(L)' 'MISSKKTVASVSFLSDRTISMDVEEVTSIDLGQPMEVEPGKWFAELIVRSGNGILSVQMLADTPDRFQVITAEKEEN' A
#
# COMPACT_ATOMS: atom_id res chain seq x y z
N MET A 1 22.15 3.38 14.83
CA MET A 1 20.87 3.84 15.41
C MET A 1 19.76 3.32 14.52
N ILE A 2 18.86 2.49 15.05
CA ILE A 2 17.64 2.11 14.33
C ILE A 2 16.71 3.32 14.46
N SER A 3 16.58 4.11 13.40
CA SER A 3 15.62 5.20 13.36
C SER A 3 14.22 4.59 13.38
N SER A 4 13.45 4.86 14.43
CA SER A 4 12.03 4.51 14.49
C SER A 4 11.32 5.14 13.28
N LYS A 5 10.60 4.34 12.48
CA LYS A 5 9.77 4.86 11.39
C LYS A 5 8.80 5.89 11.98
N LYS A 6 8.86 7.15 11.53
CA LYS A 6 7.92 8.20 11.94
C LYS A 6 6.76 8.21 10.94
N THR A 7 5.57 7.87 11.40
CA THR A 7 4.36 8.04 10.59
C THR A 7 4.17 9.52 10.30
N VAL A 8 4.18 9.88 9.02
CA VAL A 8 4.03 11.27 8.56
C VAL A 8 2.60 11.61 8.15
N ALA A 9 1.77 10.60 7.88
CA ALA A 9 0.35 10.74 7.55
C ALA A 9 -0.44 9.49 7.95
N SER A 10 -1.71 9.67 8.30
CA SER A 10 -2.70 8.59 8.49
C SER A 10 -4.05 9.07 7.96
N VAL A 11 -4.74 8.22 7.22
CA VAL A 11 -6.03 8.53 6.59
C VAL A 11 -6.98 7.39 6.86
N SER A 12 -8.20 7.72 7.31
CA SER A 12 -9.27 6.76 7.55
C SER A 12 -10.51 7.19 6.78
N PHE A 13 -11.17 6.24 6.12
CA PHE A 13 -12.43 6.47 5.44
C PHE A 13 -13.54 5.66 6.09
N LEU A 14 -14.76 6.21 6.10
CA LEU A 14 -15.97 5.49 6.53
C LEU A 14 -16.53 4.58 5.43
N SER A 15 -16.04 4.72 4.21
CA SER A 15 -16.46 3.99 3.02
C SER A 15 -15.29 3.93 2.03
N ASP A 16 -15.44 3.17 0.96
CA ASP A 16 -14.43 3.09 -0.09
C ASP A 16 -14.13 4.47 -0.69
N ARG A 17 -12.84 4.79 -0.76
CA ARG A 17 -12.30 6.03 -1.33
C ARG A 17 -10.95 5.77 -1.98
N THR A 18 -10.61 6.64 -2.93
CA THR A 18 -9.32 6.61 -3.62
C THR A 18 -8.34 7.53 -2.93
N ILE A 19 -7.10 7.07 -2.78
CA ILE A 19 -5.93 7.91 -2.46
C ILE A 19 -5.05 7.91 -3.70
N SER A 20 -4.70 9.10 -4.18
CA SER A 20 -3.68 9.29 -5.20
C SER A 20 -2.44 9.88 -4.55
N MET A 21 -1.27 9.33 -4.88
CA MET A 21 0.03 9.80 -4.37
C MET A 21 1.00 9.91 -5.55
N ASP A 22 1.74 11.01 -5.58
CA ASP A 22 2.87 11.18 -6.49
C ASP A 22 4.15 10.78 -5.74
N VAL A 23 4.94 9.89 -6.34
CA VAL A 23 6.18 9.37 -5.76
C VAL A 23 7.27 9.44 -6.81
N GLU A 24 8.33 10.19 -6.53
CA GLU A 24 9.47 10.34 -7.43
C GLU A 24 10.38 9.10 -7.41
N GLU A 25 11.01 8.81 -8.54
CA GLU A 25 12.03 7.76 -8.70
C GLU A 25 11.59 6.35 -8.24
N VAL A 26 10.34 5.96 -8.49
CA VAL A 26 9.83 4.62 -8.16
C VAL A 26 10.62 3.54 -8.90
N THR A 27 11.11 2.56 -8.15
CA THR A 27 11.86 1.41 -8.65
C THR A 27 11.08 0.11 -8.54
N SER A 28 10.29 -0.07 -7.48
CA SER A 28 9.39 -1.21 -7.34
C SER A 28 8.14 -0.86 -6.52
N ILE A 29 7.07 -1.61 -6.79
CA ILE A 29 5.84 -1.61 -6.01
C ILE A 29 5.53 -3.07 -5.69
N ASP A 30 5.47 -3.39 -4.40
CA ASP A 30 5.26 -4.75 -3.92
C ASP A 30 4.13 -4.76 -2.90
N LEU A 31 3.19 -5.69 -3.07
CA LEU A 31 2.11 -5.93 -2.12
C LEU A 31 2.45 -7.16 -1.28
N GLY A 32 2.49 -6.97 0.04
CA GLY A 32 2.63 -8.07 0.99
C GLY A 32 1.43 -9.00 0.95
N GLN A 33 1.64 -10.27 1.31
CA GLN A 33 0.55 -11.24 1.39
C GLN A 33 -0.49 -10.79 2.42
N PRO A 34 -1.79 -10.71 2.06
CA PRO A 34 -2.84 -10.37 3.02
C PRO A 34 -2.86 -11.35 4.20
N MET A 35 -3.04 -10.80 5.40
CA MET A 35 -3.17 -11.58 6.63
C MET A 35 -4.40 -11.15 7.43
N GLU A 36 -5.12 -12.11 7.99
CA GLU A 36 -6.21 -11.84 8.91
C GLU A 36 -5.63 -11.51 10.29
N VAL A 37 -5.97 -10.34 10.83
CA VAL A 37 -5.47 -9.85 12.13
C VAL A 37 -6.52 -10.00 13.24
N GLU A 38 -7.80 -9.92 12.88
CA GLU A 38 -8.97 -10.20 13.71
C GLU A 38 -10.04 -10.82 12.79
N PRO A 39 -11.04 -11.58 13.31
CA PRO A 39 -12.07 -12.17 12.47
C PRO A 39 -12.78 -11.13 11.58
N GLY A 40 -12.68 -11.29 10.26
CA GLY A 40 -13.25 -10.36 9.28
C GLY A 40 -12.48 -9.05 9.12
N LYS A 41 -11.25 -8.96 9.62
CA LYS A 41 -10.36 -7.81 9.47
C LYS A 41 -9.01 -8.27 8.94
N TRP A 42 -8.71 -7.80 7.75
CA TRP A 42 -7.52 -8.15 7.00
C TRP A 42 -6.58 -6.97 6.90
N PHE A 43 -5.29 -7.29 6.80
CA PHE A 43 -4.20 -6.34 6.68
C PHE A 43 -3.30 -6.73 5.51
N ALA A 44 -2.81 -5.73 4.78
CA ALA A 44 -1.66 -5.88 3.89
C ALA A 44 -0.81 -4.60 3.91
N GLU A 45 0.49 -4.76 3.66
CA GLU A 45 1.42 -3.65 3.48
C GLU A 45 1.76 -3.51 1.99
N LEU A 46 1.56 -2.33 1.42
CA LEU A 46 2.10 -1.95 0.12
C LEU A 46 3.42 -1.24 0.34
N ILE A 47 4.48 -1.73 -0.31
CA ILE A 47 5.82 -1.16 -0.24
C ILE A 47 6.16 -0.56 -1.59
N VAL A 48 6.34 0.76 -1.62
CA VAL A 48 6.86 1.49 -2.77
C VAL A 48 8.31 1.84 -2.49
N ARG A 49 9.24 1.29 -3.28
CA ARG A 49 10.67 1.61 -3.21
C ARG A 49 10.98 2.70 -4.22
N SER A 50 11.71 3.72 -3.80
CA SER A 50 12.20 4.78 -4.67
C SER A 50 13.67 5.08 -4.44
N GLY A 51 14.27 5.87 -5.33
CA GLY A 51 15.64 6.40 -5.15
C GLY A 51 15.80 7.22 -3.86
N ASN A 52 14.71 7.78 -3.34
CA ASN A 52 14.67 8.62 -2.15
C ASN A 52 14.30 7.88 -0.86
N GLY A 53 13.99 6.57 -0.92
CA GLY A 53 13.69 5.76 0.25
C GLY A 53 12.56 4.75 0.04
N ILE A 54 11.82 4.46 1.11
CA ILE A 54 10.73 3.48 1.10
C ILE A 54 9.48 4.13 1.67
N LEU A 55 8.42 4.17 0.87
CA LEU A 55 7.07 4.46 1.34
C LEU A 55 6.37 3.13 1.66
N SER A 56 5.95 2.98 2.91
CA SER A 56 5.13 1.86 3.36
C SER A 56 3.71 2.36 3.62
N VAL A 57 2.74 1.70 2.98
CA VAL A 57 1.30 1.99 3.14
C VAL A 57 0.66 0.78 3.81
N GLN A 58 0.17 0.99 5.02
CA GLN A 58 -0.52 -0.01 5.82
C GLN A 58 -2.01 0.09 5.57
N MET A 59 -2.63 -0.99 5.10
CA MET A 59 -4.02 -1.00 4.64
C MET A 59 -4.83 -2.04 5.40
N LEU A 60 -6.10 -1.74 5.64
CA LEU A 60 -7.06 -2.64 6.26
C LEU A 60 -8.24 -2.87 5.31
N ALA A 61 -8.79 -4.08 5.32
CA ALA A 61 -9.97 -4.46 4.56
C ALA A 61 -10.81 -5.49 5.33
N ASP A 62 -12.02 -5.74 4.87
CA ASP A 62 -12.94 -6.76 5.38
C ASP A 62 -12.69 -8.16 4.79
N THR A 63 -12.11 -8.23 3.59
CA THR A 63 -11.77 -9.49 2.92
C THR A 63 -10.41 -9.42 2.21
N PRO A 64 -9.71 -10.56 1.99
CA PRO A 64 -8.36 -10.56 1.41
C PRO A 64 -8.33 -10.23 -0.09
N ASP A 65 -9.41 -10.53 -0.82
CA ASP A 65 -9.52 -10.31 -2.26
C ASP A 65 -9.52 -8.82 -2.64
N ARG A 66 -9.67 -7.93 -1.66
CA ARG A 66 -9.63 -6.47 -1.86
C ARG A 66 -8.22 -5.91 -2.01
N PHE A 67 -7.19 -6.68 -1.67
CA PHE A 67 -5.80 -6.27 -1.88
C PHE A 67 -5.34 -6.72 -3.26
N GLN A 68 -5.38 -5.79 -4.22
CA GLN A 68 -5.00 -6.05 -5.61
C GLN A 68 -4.04 -4.98 -6.12
N VAL A 69 -3.03 -5.40 -6.89
CA VAL A 69 -2.19 -4.50 -7.67
C VAL A 69 -2.67 -4.55 -9.11
N ILE A 70 -3.24 -3.44 -9.58
CA ILE A 70 -3.66 -3.29 -10.97
C ILE A 70 -2.56 -2.48 -11.67
N THR A 71 -1.73 -3.15 -12.47
CA THR A 71 -0.83 -2.47 -13.40
C THR A 71 -1.61 -2.10 -14.65
N ALA A 72 -1.51 -0.85 -15.11
CA ALA A 72 -2.01 -0.50 -16.43
C ALA A 72 -1.27 -1.37 -17.47
N GLU A 73 -2.00 -2.21 -18.19
CA GLU A 73 -1.43 -2.91 -19.34
C GLU A 73 -0.93 -1.87 -20.33
N LYS A 74 0.31 -2.00 -20.81
CA LYS A 74 0.77 -1.20 -21.94
C LYS A 74 -0.07 -1.62 -23.14
N GLU A 75 -0.86 -0.70 -23.70
CA GLU A 75 -1.37 -0.86 -25.05
C GLU A 75 -0.16 -0.93 -26.00
N GLU A 76 0.17 -2.14 -26.46
CA GLU A 76 1.09 -2.35 -27.57
C GLU A 76 0.39 -1.84 -28.84
N ASN A 77 0.97 -0.80 -29.44
CA ASN A 77 0.55 -0.23 -30.73
C ASN A 77 1.72 -0.32 -31.69
#